data_AF-A0A154PGU7-F1
#
_entry.id   AF-A0A154PGU7-F1
#
_cell.length_a   1.000
_cell.length_b   1.000
_cell.length_c   1.000
_cell.angle_alpha   90.00
_cell.angle_beta   90.00
_cell.angle_gamma   90.00
#
_symmetry.space_group_name_H-M   'P 1'
#
loop_
_entity.id
_entity.type
_entity.pdbx_description
1 polymer ?
#
loop_
_entity_poly.entity_id
_entity_poly.type
_entity_poly.pdbx_seq_one_letter_code
_entity_poly.pdbx_strand_id
1 'polypeptide(L)'
;MMATKGWKVVKPHVPLIKFRKGGINRATAGAAAIPSAHSGATSKQTIGGATGPNVTVLPTIEDIHLPPRFQRRPIDEKEIAYINVSILVFYRLLFL
;
A
#
# COMPACT_ATOMS: atom_id res chain seq x y z
N MET A 1 -24.59 -60.81 -30.07
CA MET A 1 -24.29 -59.59 -30.87
C MET A 1 -23.76 -58.53 -29.92
N MET A 2 -22.63 -57.92 -30.29
CA MET A 2 -21.80 -57.02 -29.48
C MET A 2 -22.45 -55.64 -29.26
N ALA A 3 -22.21 -55.03 -28.10
CA ALA A 3 -22.39 -53.60 -27.88
C ALA A 3 -21.10 -53.01 -27.32
N THR A 4 -20.17 -52.62 -28.20
CA THR A 4 -18.94 -51.92 -27.83
C THR A 4 -19.28 -50.47 -27.49
N LYS A 5 -19.38 -50.15 -26.20
CA LYS A 5 -19.57 -48.77 -25.73
C LYS A 5 -18.24 -48.03 -25.85
N GLY A 6 -18.03 -47.35 -26.99
CA GLY A 6 -16.83 -46.56 -27.23
C GLY A 6 -16.68 -45.43 -26.21
N TRP A 7 -15.52 -45.33 -25.56
CA TRP A 7 -15.17 -44.19 -24.73
C TRP A 7 -14.92 -42.98 -25.63
N LYS A 8 -15.86 -42.04 -25.66
CA LYS A 8 -15.60 -40.73 -26.24
C LYS A 8 -14.67 -39.97 -25.30
N VAL A 9 -13.44 -39.73 -25.74
CA VAL A 9 -12.48 -38.88 -25.05
C VAL A 9 -13.04 -37.46 -25.02
N VAL A 10 -13.52 -37.03 -23.86
CA VAL A 10 -13.96 -35.66 -23.62
C VAL A 10 -12.69 -34.81 -23.51
N LYS A 11 -12.49 -33.89 -24.46
CA LYS A 11 -11.38 -32.94 -24.37
C LYS A 11 -11.61 -32.04 -23.15
N PRO A 12 -10.58 -31.84 -22.29
CA PRO A 12 -10.72 -30.93 -21.17
C PRO A 12 -10.98 -29.51 -21.71
N HIS A 13 -12.13 -28.96 -21.36
CA HIS A 13 -12.46 -27.58 -21.72
C HIS A 13 -11.60 -26.63 -20.88
N VAL A 14 -10.74 -25.85 -21.54
CA VAL A 14 -9.98 -24.77 -20.90
C VAL A 14 -10.85 -23.51 -20.93
N PRO A 15 -11.37 -23.04 -19.78
CA PRO A 15 -12.18 -21.84 -19.77
C PRO A 15 -11.33 -20.63 -20.13
N LEU A 16 -11.68 -19.98 -21.24
CA LEU A 16 -11.05 -18.72 -21.64
C LEU A 16 -11.78 -17.55 -21.00
N ILE A 17 -11.03 -16.70 -20.30
CA ILE A 17 -11.55 -15.44 -19.77
C ILE A 17 -11.76 -14.48 -20.94
N LYS A 18 -12.99 -14.03 -21.14
CA LYS A 18 -13.33 -12.98 -22.13
C LYS A 18 -13.38 -11.63 -21.41
N PHE A 19 -12.40 -10.77 -21.68
CA PHE A 19 -12.47 -9.39 -21.22
C PHE A 19 -13.56 -8.63 -21.98
N ARG A 20 -14.36 -7.84 -21.27
CA ARG A 20 -15.32 -6.92 -21.90
C ARG A 20 -14.54 -5.87 -22.67
N LYS A 21 -14.69 -5.83 -23.99
CA LYS A 21 -14.20 -4.71 -24.80
C LYS A 21 -15.11 -3.50 -24.52
N GLY A 22 -14.56 -2.49 -23.87
CA GLY A 22 -15.26 -1.27 -23.47
C GLY A 22 -15.24 -1.10 -21.95
N GLY A 23 -14.54 -0.05 -21.52
CA GLY A 23 -14.11 0.20 -20.15
C GLY A 23 -15.21 0.34 -19.10
N ILE A 24 -14.73 0.37 -17.87
CA ILE A 24 -15.41 0.52 -16.59
C ILE A 24 -16.37 1.73 -16.67
N ASN A 25 -17.66 1.48 -16.86
CA ASN A 25 -18.67 2.46 -16.46
C ASN A 25 -18.78 2.37 -14.94
N ARG A 26 -18.01 3.22 -14.26
CA ARG A 26 -18.12 3.42 -12.82
C ARG A 26 -19.45 4.13 -12.56
N ALA A 27 -20.52 3.36 -12.41
CA ALA A 27 -21.77 3.87 -11.88
C ALA A 27 -21.61 4.04 -10.36
N THR A 28 -20.98 5.15 -9.93
CA THR A 28 -21.17 5.67 -8.58
C THR A 28 -22.50 6.42 -8.56
N ALA A 29 -23.57 5.72 -8.23
CA ALA A 29 -24.82 6.35 -7.81
C ALA A 29 -25.10 5.87 -6.38
N GLY A 30 -24.96 6.79 -5.43
CA GLY A 30 -25.59 6.69 -4.11
C GLY A 30 -24.73 6.18 -2.95
N ALA A 31 -23.88 7.04 -2.40
CA ALA A 31 -23.67 7.14 -0.95
C ALA A 31 -23.01 8.49 -0.63
N ALA A 32 -23.60 9.21 0.32
CA ALA A 32 -23.41 10.64 0.59
C ALA A 32 -21.95 11.08 0.76
N ALA A 33 -21.62 12.18 0.10
CA ALA A 33 -20.44 12.98 0.39
C ALA A 33 -20.66 13.71 1.73
N ILE A 34 -19.80 13.42 2.71
CA ILE A 34 -19.50 14.36 3.79
C ILE A 34 -18.11 14.91 3.48
N PRO A 35 -17.96 16.19 3.09
CA PRO A 35 -16.65 16.80 2.98
C PRO A 35 -16.18 17.18 4.38
N SER A 36 -15.37 16.32 5.01
CA SER A 36 -14.60 16.73 6.19
C SER A 36 -13.47 17.65 5.73
N ALA A 37 -13.74 18.95 5.76
CA ALA A 37 -12.73 19.98 5.60
C ALA A 37 -11.78 19.96 6.80
N HIS A 38 -10.57 19.46 6.59
CA HIS A 38 -9.42 19.81 7.43
C HIS A 38 -8.29 20.26 6.51
N SER A 39 -8.30 21.54 6.18
CA SER A 39 -7.18 22.22 5.52
C SER A 39 -6.10 22.48 6.55
N GLY A 40 -5.19 21.54 6.71
CA GLY A 40 -3.90 21.74 7.40
C GLY A 40 -2.78 21.68 6.37
N ALA A 41 -2.11 22.80 6.12
CA ALA A 41 -0.94 22.85 5.25
C ALA A 41 0.21 22.06 5.89
N THR A 42 0.43 20.83 5.43
CA THR A 42 1.62 20.05 5.83
C THR A 42 2.54 19.95 4.64
N SER A 43 3.77 20.41 4.83
CA SER A 43 4.83 20.44 3.84
C SER A 43 5.03 19.06 3.21
N LYS A 44 5.09 19.04 1.87
CA LYS A 44 5.39 17.84 1.09
C LYS A 44 6.85 17.46 1.31
N GLN A 45 7.12 16.58 2.28
CA GLN A 45 8.39 15.87 2.33
C GLN A 45 8.22 14.54 1.58
N THR A 46 8.49 14.57 0.27
CA THR A 46 8.49 13.38 -0.58
C THR A 46 9.73 12.55 -0.28
N ILE A 47 9.66 11.69 0.73
CA ILE A 47 10.57 10.55 0.85
C ILE A 47 9.92 9.43 0.04
N GLY A 48 10.62 8.96 -1.00
CA GLY A 48 10.10 8.15 -2.10
C GLY A 48 9.02 7.13 -1.73
N GLY A 49 7.78 7.42 -2.15
CA GLY A 49 6.62 6.54 -2.01
C GLY A 49 6.43 5.63 -3.22
N ALA A 50 5.69 4.54 -3.00
CA ALA A 50 5.42 3.42 -3.90
C ALA A 50 5.46 3.73 -5.41
N THR A 51 6.55 3.31 -6.05
CA THR A 51 6.77 3.41 -7.50
C THR A 51 6.20 2.19 -8.21
N GLY A 52 4.90 2.21 -8.52
CA GLY A 52 4.26 1.21 -9.36
C GLY A 52 3.22 1.84 -10.29
N PRO A 53 3.05 1.36 -11.54
CA PRO A 53 1.97 1.82 -12.39
C PRO A 53 0.62 1.56 -11.72
N ASN A 54 -0.27 2.56 -11.71
CA ASN A 54 -1.57 2.58 -11.01
C ASN A 54 -1.54 2.63 -9.47
N VAL A 55 -0.43 3.02 -8.83
CA VAL A 55 -0.43 3.26 -7.37
C VAL A 55 -0.90 4.68 -7.05
N THR A 56 -2.00 4.81 -6.30
CA THR A 56 -2.39 6.09 -5.71
C THR A 56 -1.51 6.37 -4.49
N VAL A 57 -0.68 7.42 -4.58
CA VAL A 57 0.14 7.86 -3.45
C VAL A 57 -0.76 8.56 -2.45
N LEU A 58 -0.97 7.91 -1.30
CA LEU A 58 -1.66 8.49 -0.16
C LEU A 58 -0.67 9.35 0.66
N PRO A 59 -1.15 10.41 1.35
CA PRO A 59 -0.32 11.16 2.28
C PRO A 59 0.16 10.25 3.41
N THR A 60 1.37 10.51 3.91
CA THR A 60 1.91 9.85 5.09
C THR A 60 1.06 10.20 6.32
N ILE A 61 0.65 9.19 7.07
CA ILE A 61 -0.16 9.35 8.29
C ILE A 61 0.80 9.41 9.48
N GLU A 62 0.63 10.40 10.37
CA GLU A 62 1.39 10.51 11.62
C GLU A 62 0.94 9.52 12.69
N ASP A 63 1.87 9.08 13.54
CA ASP A 63 1.66 8.09 14.60
C ASP A 63 0.49 8.43 15.54
N ILE A 64 0.21 9.71 15.78
CA ILE A 64 -0.91 10.18 16.62
C ILE A 64 -2.27 9.72 16.05
N HIS A 65 -2.36 9.60 14.73
CA HIS A 65 -3.57 9.15 14.03
C HIS A 65 -3.60 7.63 13.83
N LEU A 66 -2.52 6.90 14.12
CA LEU A 66 -2.50 5.45 14.01
C LEU A 66 -3.15 4.80 15.26
N PRO A 67 -3.87 3.67 15.07
CA PRO A 67 -4.31 2.85 16.19
C PRO A 67 -3.14 2.40 17.07
N PRO A 68 -3.32 2.24 18.41
CA PRO A 68 -2.24 1.96 19.35
C PRO A 68 -1.34 0.77 18.99
N ARG A 69 -1.91 -0.26 18.35
CA ARG A 69 -1.17 -1.46 17.91
C ARG A 69 -0.14 -1.21 16.81
N PHE A 70 -0.27 -0.10 16.08
CA PHE A 70 0.63 0.30 14.99
C PHE A 70 1.46 1.52 15.34
N GLN A 71 1.26 2.10 16.52
CA GLN A 71 2.11 3.19 17.00
C GLN A 71 3.50 2.65 17.32
N ARG A 72 4.51 3.46 17.05
CA ARG A 72 5.89 3.14 17.38
C ARG A 72 6.06 3.12 18.89
N ARG A 73 7.01 2.32 19.38
CA ARG A 73 7.37 2.34 20.79
C ARG A 73 8.06 3.67 21.12
N PRO A 74 7.81 4.25 22.30
CA PRO A 74 8.63 5.35 22.81
C PRO A 74 10.11 4.96 22.82
N ILE A 75 10.98 5.93 22.56
CA ILE A 75 12.42 5.72 22.54
C ILE A 75 12.92 5.59 23.99
N ASP A 76 13.71 4.55 24.25
CA ASP A 76 14.28 4.30 25.58
C ASP A 76 15.53 5.16 25.85
N GLU A 77 15.84 5.42 27.12
CA GLU A 77 17.00 6.25 27.53
C GLU A 77 18.35 5.76 26.94
N LYS A 78 18.52 4.44 26.85
CA LYS A 78 19.73 3.83 26.26
C LYS A 78 19.85 4.13 24.78
N GLU A 79 18.73 4.10 24.05
CA GLU A 79 18.68 4.41 22.63
C GLU A 79 18.97 5.89 22.41
N ILE A 80 18.40 6.77 23.25
CA ILE A 80 18.68 8.22 23.21
C ILE A 80 20.18 8.48 23.38
N ALA A 81 20.81 7.85 24.39
CA ALA A 81 22.24 8.00 24.62
C ALA A 81 23.06 7.52 23.41
N TYR A 82 22.70 6.38 22.82
CA TYR A 82 23.38 5.84 21.65
C TYR A 82 23.24 6.74 20.41
N ILE A 83 22.03 7.29 20.18
CA ILE A 83 21.76 8.21 19.09
C ILE A 83 22.58 9.49 19.26
N ASN A 84 22.59 10.07 20.46
CA ASN A 84 23.34 11.30 20.73
C ASN A 84 24.84 11.12 20.53
N VAL A 85 25.40 10.00 21.00
CA VAL A 85 26.82 9.67 20.79
C VAL A 85 27.11 9.47 19.31
N SER A 86 26.25 8.73 18.59
CA SER A 86 26.43 8.48 17.16
C SER A 86 26.40 9.77 16.33
N ILE A 87 25.47 10.68 16.65
CA ILE A 87 25.36 12.00 16.02
C ILE A 87 26.62 12.84 16.30
N LEU A 88 27.07 12.87 17.56
CA LEU A 88 28.28 13.58 17.96
C LEU A 88 29.51 13.07 17.18
N VAL A 89 29.66 11.75 17.06
CA VAL A 89 30.75 11.12 16.31
C VAL A 89 30.68 11.49 14.83
N PHE A 90 29.49 11.44 14.23
CA PHE A 90 29.29 11.82 12.84
C PHE A 90 29.70 13.27 12.56
N TYR A 91 29.27 14.21 13.40
CA TYR A 91 29.67 15.62 13.26
C TYR A 91 31.18 15.79 13.47
N ARG A 92 31.76 15.12 14.46
CA ARG A 92 33.21 15.19 14.69
C ARG A 92 34.02 14.65 13.50
N LEU A 93 33.50 13.66 12.78
CA LEU A 93 34.16 13.08 11.61
C LEU A 93 33.96 13.94 10.34
N LEU A 94 32.81 14.61 10.21
CA LEU A 94 32.47 15.45 9.06
C LEU A 94 33.24 16.79 9.05
N PHE A 95 33.61 17.29 10.23
CA PHE A 95 34.31 18.55 10.42
C PHE A 95 35.82 18.40 10.71
N LEU A 96 36.39 17.22 10.42
CA LEU A 96 37.84 16.96 10.43
C LEU A 96 38.36 16.87 8.99
#